data_AF-A0A2E5PKG4-F1
#
_entry.id   AF-A0A2E5PKG4-F1
#
_cell.length_a   1.000
_cell.length_b   1.000
_cell.length_c   1.000
_cell.angle_alpha   90.00
_cell.angle_beta   90.00
_cell.angle_gamma   90.00
#
_symmetry.space_group_name_H-M   'P 1'
#
loop_
_entity.id
_entity.type
_entity.pdbx_description
1 polymer ?
#
loop_
_entity_poly.entity_id
_entity_poly.type
_entity_poly.pdbx_seq_one_letter_code
_entity_poly.pdbx_strand_id
1 'polypeptide(L)' 'MSESEFEKFAIGQSVPRTEDPRLLRGEGCFTNDFKPSDQASGNIFRSPYTHATIEMLDVSAALWQR' A
#
# COMPACT_ATOMS: atom_id res chain seq x y z
N MET A 1 3.18 29.45 -41.57
CA MET A 1 3.69 28.20 -40.98
C MET A 1 2.62 27.15 -41.17
N SER A 2 2.95 26.04 -41.85
CA SER A 2 2.13 24.84 -41.73
C SER A 2 2.01 24.51 -40.24
N GLU A 3 0.85 23.98 -39.85
CA GLU A 3 0.49 23.53 -38.51
C GLU A 3 1.32 22.28 -38.17
N SER A 4 2.65 22.43 -38.18
CA SER A 4 3.60 21.35 -37.94
C SER A 4 3.50 20.96 -36.48
N GLU A 5 2.85 19.83 -36.25
CA GLU A 5 3.32 18.82 -35.31
C GLU A 5 3.64 19.35 -33.92
N PHE A 6 2.66 19.96 -33.24
CA PHE A 6 2.71 19.96 -31.79
C PHE A 6 2.67 18.49 -31.34
N GLU A 7 3.82 18.01 -30.89
CA GLU A 7 4.00 16.64 -30.41
C GLU A 7 2.93 16.36 -29.34
N LYS A 8 2.12 15.30 -29.54
CA LYS A 8 1.08 14.94 -28.59
C LYS A 8 1.75 14.53 -27.28
N PHE A 9 1.31 15.15 -26.18
CA PHE A 9 1.87 14.95 -24.84
C PHE A 9 3.23 15.62 -24.60
N ALA A 10 3.52 16.71 -25.33
CA ALA A 10 4.69 17.55 -25.07
C ALA A 10 4.66 18.21 -23.68
N ILE A 11 5.84 18.62 -23.20
CA ILE A 11 6.02 19.31 -21.92
C ILE A 11 5.15 20.58 -21.86
N GLY A 12 4.43 20.76 -20.76
CA GLY A 12 3.54 21.91 -20.54
C GLY A 12 2.11 21.71 -21.02
N GLN A 13 1.78 20.59 -21.67
CA GLN A 13 0.40 20.23 -21.99
C GLN A 13 -0.30 19.62 -20.77
N SER A 14 -1.59 19.93 -20.59
CA SER A 14 -2.44 19.24 -19.61
C SER A 14 -2.87 17.90 -20.18
N VAL A 15 -2.24 16.81 -19.70
CA VAL A 15 -2.42 15.46 -20.21
C VAL A 15 -3.03 14.57 -19.12
N PRO A 16 -3.99 13.69 -19.44
CA PRO A 16 -4.48 12.68 -18.50
C PRO A 16 -3.37 11.78 -17.97
N ARG A 17 -3.46 11.41 -16.70
CA ARG A 17 -2.51 10.51 -16.05
C ARG A 17 -2.63 9.11 -16.63
N THR A 18 -1.49 8.51 -16.94
CA THR A 18 -1.41 7.15 -17.53
C THR A 18 -1.88 6.04 -16.59
N GLU A 19 -1.79 6.27 -15.28
CA GLU A 19 -2.12 5.33 -14.22
C GLU A 19 -3.61 5.34 -13.85
N ASP A 20 -4.35 6.40 -14.18
CA ASP A 20 -5.74 6.57 -13.78
C ASP A 20 -6.65 5.42 -14.28
N PRO A 21 -6.52 4.90 -15.52
CA PRO A 21 -7.33 3.77 -15.97
C PRO A 21 -7.24 2.54 -15.07
N ARG A 22 -6.04 2.16 -14.62
CA ARG A 22 -5.88 0.99 -13.72
C ARG A 22 -6.28 1.33 -12.28
N LEU A 23 -5.92 2.52 -11.79
CA LEU A 23 -6.18 2.89 -10.40
C LEU A 23 -7.68 3.09 -10.13
N LEU A 24 -8.41 3.71 -11.06
CA LEU A 24 -9.84 3.97 -10.91
C LEU A 24 -10.71 2.71 -11.06
N ARG A 25 -10.16 1.61 -11.60
CA ARG A 25 -10.85 0.32 -11.74
C ARG A 25 -10.55 -0.65 -10.61
N GLY A 26 -9.71 -0.27 -9.65
CA GLY A 26 -9.22 -1.19 -8.61
C GLY A 26 -8.20 -2.20 -9.14
N GLU A 27 -7.60 -1.94 -10.30
CA GLU A 27 -6.51 -2.75 -10.89
C GLU A 27 -5.12 -2.29 -10.40
N GLY A 28 -5.08 -1.45 -9.36
CA GLY A 28 -3.84 -1.17 -8.63
C GLY A 28 -3.32 -2.44 -7.96
N CYS A 29 -2.00 -2.59 -7.88
CA CYS A 29 -1.35 -3.64 -7.09
C CYS A 29 -0.44 -2.98 -6.07
N PHE A 30 -0.84 -3.06 -4.80
CA PHE A 30 -0.13 -2.53 -3.64
C PHE A 30 0.40 -3.67 -2.77
N THR A 31 1.20 -3.33 -1.76
CA THR A 31 1.89 -4.31 -0.92
C THR A 31 0.96 -5.37 -0.30
N ASN A 32 -0.27 -5.01 0.07
CA ASN A 32 -1.22 -5.95 0.66
C ASN A 32 -1.94 -6.85 -0.37
N ASP A 33 -1.88 -6.50 -1.65
CA ASP A 33 -2.50 -7.27 -2.75
C ASP A 33 -1.60 -8.44 -3.18
N PHE A 34 -0.31 -8.38 -2.84
CA PHE A 34 0.64 -9.46 -3.08
C PHE A 34 0.39 -10.61 -2.09
N LYS A 35 0.04 -11.80 -2.61
CA LYS A 35 -0.27 -13.01 -1.84
C LYS A 35 0.64 -14.18 -2.24
N PRO A 36 1.90 -14.22 -1.78
CA PRO A 36 2.78 -15.35 -2.00
C PRO A 36 2.25 -16.61 -1.29
N SER A 37 2.66 -17.79 -1.76
CA SER A 37 2.37 -19.06 -1.08
C SER A 37 2.95 -19.06 0.34
N ASP A 38 2.24 -19.69 1.28
CA ASP A 38 2.64 -19.82 2.69
C ASP A 38 2.85 -18.49 3.43
N GLN A 39 2.19 -17.41 2.98
CA GLN A 39 2.24 -16.12 3.67
C GLN A 39 1.65 -16.22 5.09
N ALA A 40 2.45 -15.89 6.10
CA ALA A 40 1.96 -15.64 7.44
C ALA A 40 1.42 -14.21 7.59
N SER A 41 0.34 -14.06 8.37
CA SER A 41 -0.21 -12.76 8.77
C SER A 41 0.30 -12.39 10.16
N GLY A 42 0.75 -11.15 10.34
CA GLY A 42 1.23 -10.63 11.62
C GLY A 42 0.41 -9.44 12.11
N ASN A 43 0.24 -9.32 13.43
CA ASN A 43 -0.37 -8.17 14.09
C ASN A 43 0.57 -7.65 15.17
N ILE A 44 0.55 -6.34 15.42
CA ILE A 44 1.43 -5.69 16.40
C ILE A 44 0.60 -5.19 17.57
N PHE A 45 0.91 -5.66 18.77
CA PHE A 45 0.42 -5.06 20.00
C PHE A 45 1.20 -3.76 20.30
N ARG A 46 0.48 -2.69 20.64
CA ARG A 46 1.06 -1.37 20.97
C ARG A 46 0.73 -1.03 22.42
N SER A 47 1.69 -0.42 23.11
CA SER A 47 1.46 0.11 24.46
C SER A 47 0.35 1.18 24.44
N PRO A 48 -0.62 1.13 25.36
CA PRO A 48 -1.58 2.22 25.55
C PRO A 48 -0.98 3.38 26.38
N TYR A 49 0.17 3.17 27.02
CA TYR A 49 0.84 4.16 27.85
C TYR A 49 1.97 4.84 27.08
N THR A 50 2.08 6.17 27.24
CA THR A 50 3.11 7.00 26.61
C THR A 50 4.48 6.84 27.27
N HIS A 51 4.54 6.61 28.58
CA HIS A 51 5.75 6.32 29.33
C HIS A 51 5.43 5.38 30.51
N ALA A 52 5.93 4.15 30.42
CA ALA A 52 5.78 3.14 31.46
C ALA A 52 6.84 2.05 31.28
N THR A 53 7.13 1.33 32.36
CA THR A 53 7.91 0.09 32.30
C THR A 53 6.95 -1.07 32.04
N ILE A 54 7.29 -1.95 31.10
CA ILE A 54 6.53 -3.19 30.87
C ILE A 54 7.00 -4.22 31.90
N GLU A 55 6.19 -4.49 32.91
CA GLU A 55 6.52 -5.47 33.95
C GLU A 55 6.20 -6.90 33.51
N MET A 56 5.12 -7.08 32.75
CA MET A 56 4.63 -8.39 32.31
C MET A 56 3.85 -8.27 31.00
N LEU A 57 3.93 -9.32 30.17
CA LEU A 57 3.12 -9.49 28.98
C LEU A 57 2.66 -10.96 28.90
N ASP A 58 1.36 -11.21 29.13
CA ASP A 58 0.77 -12.53 28.93
C ASP A 58 0.32 -12.67 27.47
N VAL A 59 0.93 -13.62 26.76
CA VAL A 59 0.63 -13.93 25.35
C VAL A 59 0.01 -15.30 25.17
N SER A 60 -0.32 -16.01 26.26
CA SER A 60 -0.78 -17.40 26.23
C SER A 60 -2.02 -17.59 25.36
N ALA A 61 -2.99 -16.68 25.45
CA ALA A 61 -4.20 -16.70 24.63
C ALA A 61 -3.97 -16.40 23.14
N ALA A 62 -2.83 -15.79 22.78
CA ALA A 62 -2.46 -15.48 21.40
C ALA A 62 -1.64 -16.59 20.74
N LEU A 63 -1.14 -17.56 21.52
CA LEU A 63 -0.41 -18.68 20.96
C LEU A 63 -1.32 -19.54 20.10
N TRP A 64 -0.80 -19.95 18.95
CA TRP A 64 -1.52 -20.87 18.08
C TRP A 64 -1.61 -22.23 18.76
N GLN A 65 -2.83 -22.64 19.08
CA GLN A 65 -3.11 -23.97 19.63
C GLN A 65 -3.21 -24.95 18.46
N ARG A 66 -2.29 -25.91 18.42
CA ARG A 66 -2.39 -27.12 17.60
C ARG A 66 -2.71 -28.31 18.49
#